data_AF-A0A960FS31-F1
#
_entry.id   AF-A0A960FS31-F1
#
_cell.length_a   1.000
_cell.length_b   1.000
_cell.length_c   1.000
_cell.angle_alpha   90.00
_cell.angle_beta   90.00
_cell.angle_gamma   90.00
#
_symmetry.space_group_name_H-M   'P 1'
#
loop_
_entity.id
_entity.type
_entity.pdbx_description
1 polymer ?
#
loop_
_entity_poly.entity_id
_entity_poly.type
_entity_poly.pdbx_seq_one_letter_code
_entity_poly.pdbx_strand_id
1 'polypeptide(L)'
;HLKSLLKVASGGVVFTTIQKFQPEEGNVYETLSERQNIVVIADEAHRTQYGFAAKTIDEKDEAGEVIGKKIVYGFAKYLRDALPNATYLGFTGTPIESTDRSTRQVFGDYIDVYDLTRAVEDGATVRIFYESRLAKISLPDEARAAIDDRVEDVTETAEPDAAERAKTRWARLESIVGAGERLDLVAADIVEHWEARRANLLGKAMVVGMSRRICVELYERIVALRPDWYDPDPTKGRVKVVMTGSAADPPAFQPHLHDRATLRA
;
A
#
# COMPACT_ATOMS: atom_id res chain seq x y z
N HIS A 1 -3.41 -7.47 25.67
CA HIS A 1 -1.96 -7.23 25.94
C HIS A 1 -1.56 -5.76 25.76
N LEU A 2 -1.79 -5.10 24.61
CA LEU A 2 -1.45 -3.67 24.46
C LEU A 2 -2.11 -2.78 25.52
N LYS A 3 -3.41 -2.98 25.77
CA LYS A 3 -4.17 -2.24 26.78
C LYS A 3 -3.55 -2.30 28.18
N SER A 4 -3.01 -3.46 28.60
CA SER A 4 -2.37 -3.60 29.91
C SER A 4 -1.03 -2.88 29.98
N LEU A 5 -0.29 -2.79 28.87
CA LEU A 5 0.98 -2.04 28.82
C LEU A 5 0.78 -0.53 28.89
N LEU A 6 -0.38 -0.01 28.47
CA LEU A 6 -0.67 1.42 28.45
C LEU A 6 -1.39 1.92 29.72
N LYS A 7 -1.98 1.02 30.52
CA LYS A 7 -2.67 1.33 31.79
C LYS A 7 -1.74 1.39 33.02
N VAL A 8 -0.42 1.35 32.84
CA VAL A 8 0.55 1.35 33.97
C VAL A 8 1.00 2.76 34.35
N ALA A 9 1.37 2.93 35.63
CA ALA A 9 1.87 4.19 36.19
C ALA A 9 3.34 4.49 35.85
N SER A 10 4.14 3.49 35.46
CA SER A 10 5.57 3.65 35.18
C SER A 10 5.87 3.87 33.69
N GLY A 11 7.07 4.36 33.39
CA GLY A 11 7.57 4.56 32.02
C GLY A 11 7.96 3.25 31.33
N GLY A 12 8.07 3.29 30.00
CA GLY A 12 8.48 2.17 29.15
C GLY A 12 8.41 2.52 27.67
N VAL A 13 8.90 1.62 26.81
CA VAL A 13 8.80 1.74 25.35
C VAL A 13 7.88 0.64 24.84
N VAL A 14 6.88 1.01 24.03
CA VAL A 14 5.89 0.09 23.48
C VAL A 14 5.89 0.19 21.97
N PHE A 15 6.14 -0.93 21.30
CA PHE A 15 6.00 -1.04 19.85
C PHE A 15 4.65 -1.66 19.51
N THR A 16 3.88 -0.99 18.66
CA THR A 16 2.59 -1.49 18.19
C THR A 16 2.27 -0.95 16.80
N THR A 17 1.36 -1.62 16.12
CA THR A 17 0.76 -1.10 14.89
C THR A 17 -0.51 -0.33 15.25
N ILE A 18 -0.86 0.66 14.43
CA ILE A 18 -2.00 1.54 14.71
C ILE A 18 -3.34 0.82 14.66
N GLN A 19 -3.44 -0.28 13.90
CA GLN A 19 -4.66 -1.09 13.78
C GLN A 19 -5.10 -1.69 15.12
N LYS A 20 -4.21 -1.83 16.12
CA LYS A 20 -4.58 -2.31 17.46
C LYS A 20 -5.41 -1.31 18.27
N PHE A 21 -5.51 -0.07 17.80
CA PHE A 21 -6.41 0.94 18.35
C PHE A 21 -7.76 0.97 17.63
N GLN A 22 -8.06 0.02 16.74
CA GLN A 22 -9.41 -0.12 16.21
C GLN A 22 -10.35 -0.70 17.28
N PRO A 23 -11.52 -0.10 17.55
CA PRO A 23 -12.50 -0.68 18.46
C PRO A 23 -13.07 -1.97 17.87
N GLU A 24 -13.33 -2.95 18.74
CA GLU A 24 -13.99 -4.22 18.35
C GLU A 24 -15.46 -3.98 18.01
N GLU A 25 -16.13 -3.12 18.79
CA GLU A 25 -17.52 -2.72 18.58
C GLU A 25 -17.67 -1.19 18.66
N GLY A 26 -18.60 -0.64 17.87
CA GLY A 26 -18.91 0.78 17.86
C GLY A 26 -17.82 1.67 17.25
N ASN A 27 -17.83 2.94 17.67
CA ASN A 27 -17.00 4.00 17.07
C ASN A 27 -16.25 4.86 18.11
N VAL A 28 -16.19 4.39 19.35
CA VAL A 28 -15.47 5.02 20.46
C VAL A 28 -14.45 4.01 20.96
N TYR A 29 -13.20 4.44 21.11
CA TYR A 29 -12.18 3.61 21.75
C TYR A 29 -12.07 3.99 23.22
N GLU A 30 -11.82 3.02 24.10
CA GLU A 30 -11.68 3.30 25.53
C GLU A 30 -10.43 4.14 25.82
N THR A 31 -10.53 5.09 26.76
CA THR A 31 -9.35 5.79 27.27
C THR A 31 -8.45 4.80 28.00
N LEU A 32 -7.23 4.61 27.51
CA LEU A 32 -6.24 3.72 28.11
C LEU A 32 -5.34 4.45 29.11
N SER A 33 -5.05 5.73 28.89
CA SER A 33 -4.22 6.52 29.80
C SER A 33 -4.47 8.00 29.65
N GLU A 34 -4.68 8.70 30.77
CA GLU A 34 -4.79 10.17 30.82
C GLU A 34 -3.45 10.85 31.12
N ARG A 35 -2.36 10.09 31.19
CA ARG A 35 -1.03 10.61 31.48
C ARG A 35 -0.58 11.62 30.42
N GLN A 36 0.00 12.72 30.88
CA GLN A 36 0.56 13.77 30.01
C GLN A 36 2.00 13.48 29.57
N ASN A 37 2.69 12.56 30.24
CA ASN A 37 4.08 12.19 29.96
C ASN A 37 4.21 10.99 28.99
N ILE A 38 3.30 10.91 28.02
CA ILE A 38 3.33 9.90 26.96
C ILE A 38 3.73 10.58 25.65
N VAL A 39 4.73 10.03 24.97
CA VAL A 39 5.14 10.45 23.63
C VAL A 39 4.81 9.33 22.67
N VAL A 40 4.01 9.63 21.66
CA VAL A 40 3.66 8.73 20.56
C VAL A 40 4.48 9.12 19.35
N ILE A 41 5.28 8.18 18.85
CA ILE A 41 6.07 8.35 17.63
C ILE A 41 5.43 7.49 16.54
N ALA A 42 5.04 8.13 15.44
CA ALA A 42 4.46 7.50 14.27
C ALA A 42 5.45 7.54 13.10
N ASP A 43 5.69 6.37 12.51
CA ASP A 43 6.43 6.23 11.26
C ASP A 43 5.45 6.20 10.08
N GLU A 44 5.85 6.77 8.95
CA GLU A 44 5.04 6.97 7.74
C GLU A 44 3.63 7.53 8.02
N ALA A 45 3.57 8.67 8.71
CA ALA A 45 2.34 9.35 9.09
C ALA A 45 1.58 9.94 7.87
N HIS A 46 0.82 9.12 7.13
CA HIS A 46 0.02 9.54 5.97
C HIS A 46 -1.47 9.12 6.02
N ARG A 47 -2.29 9.76 5.15
CA ARG A 47 -3.77 9.84 5.18
C ARG A 47 -4.53 8.53 5.44
N THR A 48 -4.09 7.41 4.86
CA THR A 48 -4.87 6.16 4.86
C THR A 48 -5.02 5.57 6.26
N GLN A 49 -4.08 5.86 7.17
CA GLN A 49 -4.10 5.38 8.53
C GLN A 49 -4.54 6.44 9.55
N TYR A 50 -4.35 7.73 9.25
CA TYR A 50 -4.44 8.81 10.26
C TYR A 50 -5.56 9.85 10.04
N GLY A 51 -6.46 9.68 9.06
CA GLY A 51 -7.58 10.61 8.86
C GLY A 51 -8.61 10.60 10.00
N PHE A 52 -9.18 11.75 10.36
CA PHE A 52 -10.31 11.83 11.31
C PHE A 52 -11.69 11.67 10.65
N ALA A 53 -11.73 11.55 9.32
CA ALA A 53 -12.98 11.49 8.59
C ALA A 53 -13.77 10.22 8.92
N ALA A 54 -15.06 10.40 9.18
CA ALA A 54 -16.03 9.33 9.27
C ALA A 54 -16.17 8.63 7.91
N LYS A 55 -16.11 7.31 7.90
CA LYS A 55 -16.42 6.43 6.78
C LYS A 55 -17.58 5.54 7.17
N THR A 56 -18.60 5.48 6.34
CA THR A 56 -19.67 4.51 6.51
C THR A 56 -19.24 3.22 5.83
N ILE A 57 -19.15 2.13 6.59
CA ILE A 57 -18.86 0.80 6.07
C ILE A 57 -20.05 -0.13 6.32
N ASP A 58 -20.25 -1.07 5.42
CA ASP A 58 -21.28 -2.09 5.57
C ASP A 58 -20.96 -2.95 6.80
N GLU A 59 -21.96 -3.11 7.64
CA GLU A 59 -21.93 -4.06 8.74
C GLU A 59 -22.39 -5.40 8.19
N LYS A 60 -21.55 -6.42 8.36
CA LYS A 60 -21.78 -7.76 7.82
C LYS A 60 -21.90 -8.76 8.95
N ASP A 61 -22.82 -9.71 8.83
CA ASP A 61 -22.90 -10.84 9.74
C ASP A 61 -21.78 -11.88 9.49
N GLU A 62 -21.79 -12.96 10.27
CA GLU A 62 -20.84 -14.07 10.14
C GLU A 62 -20.91 -14.77 8.78
N ALA A 63 -22.03 -14.65 8.07
CA ALA A 63 -22.23 -15.18 6.72
C ALA A 63 -21.78 -14.20 5.62
N GLY A 64 -21.40 -12.96 5.99
CA GLY A 64 -20.96 -11.92 5.06
C GLY A 64 -22.09 -11.08 4.46
N GLU A 65 -23.33 -11.28 4.92
CA GLU A 65 -24.52 -10.54 4.49
C GLU A 65 -24.58 -9.18 5.17
N VAL A 66 -24.97 -8.15 4.43
CA VAL A 66 -25.02 -6.78 4.94
C VAL A 66 -26.25 -6.62 5.85
N ILE A 67 -26.01 -6.60 7.15
CA ILE A 67 -27.04 -6.44 8.18
C ILE A 67 -27.26 -4.98 8.60
N GLY A 68 -26.38 -4.07 8.19
CA GLY A 68 -26.47 -2.66 8.55
C GLY A 68 -25.35 -1.79 7.98
N LYS A 69 -25.26 -0.56 8.48
CA LYS A 69 -24.18 0.38 8.17
C LYS A 69 -23.60 0.92 9.46
N LYS A 70 -22.28 0.87 9.59
CA LYS A 70 -21.54 1.42 10.74
C LYS A 70 -20.63 2.57 10.32
N ILE A 71 -20.56 3.58 11.17
CA ILE A 71 -19.63 4.71 10.99
C ILE A 71 -18.32 4.36 11.69
N VAL A 72 -17.23 4.29 10.93
CA VAL A 72 -15.87 4.13 11.43
C VAL A 72 -15.05 5.39 11.16
N TYR A 73 -14.09 5.69 12.02
CA TYR A 73 -13.15 6.79 11.84
C TYR A 73 -11.78 6.23 11.44
N GLY A 74 -10.87 7.07 10.93
CA GLY A 74 -9.49 6.62 10.76
C GLY A 74 -8.78 6.45 12.10
N PHE A 75 -7.70 5.67 12.11
CA PHE A 75 -7.14 5.14 13.35
C PHE A 75 -6.54 6.20 14.28
N ALA A 76 -6.14 7.36 13.76
CA ALA A 76 -5.67 8.49 14.59
C ALA A 76 -6.72 8.95 15.60
N LYS A 77 -8.01 8.90 15.23
CA LYS A 77 -9.12 9.25 16.12
C LYS A 77 -9.12 8.34 17.34
N TYR A 78 -9.08 7.04 17.12
CA TYR A 78 -9.11 6.06 18.21
C TYR A 78 -7.83 6.06 19.06
N LEU A 79 -6.69 6.32 18.44
CA LEU A 79 -5.42 6.50 19.16
C LEU A 79 -5.50 7.71 20.11
N ARG A 80 -6.14 8.80 19.70
CA ARG A 80 -6.37 9.98 20.53
C ARG A 80 -7.44 9.77 21.60
N ASP A 81 -8.50 9.02 21.30
CA ASP A 81 -9.45 8.58 22.33
C ASP A 81 -8.72 7.77 23.42
N ALA A 82 -7.81 6.88 23.01
CA ALA A 82 -7.04 6.04 23.92
C ALA A 82 -6.02 6.83 24.77
N LEU A 83 -5.38 7.84 24.19
CA LEU A 83 -4.27 8.60 24.77
C LEU A 83 -4.48 10.12 24.55
N PRO A 84 -5.50 10.72 25.19
CA PRO A 84 -5.95 12.08 24.89
C PRO A 84 -4.90 13.15 25.19
N ASN A 85 -4.04 12.91 26.18
CA ASN A 85 -3.06 13.88 26.67
C ASN A 85 -1.62 13.61 26.19
N ALA A 86 -1.43 12.68 25.25
CA ALA A 86 -0.11 12.36 24.73
C ALA A 86 0.40 13.43 23.76
N THR A 87 1.73 13.54 23.66
CA THR A 87 2.41 14.31 22.61
C THR A 87 2.64 13.42 21.40
N TYR A 88 2.36 13.92 20.19
CA TYR A 88 2.43 13.15 18.95
C TYR A 88 3.54 13.68 18.05
N LEU A 89 4.44 12.80 17.61
CA LEU A 89 5.50 13.08 16.65
C LEU A 89 5.32 12.15 15.44
N GLY A 90 5.29 12.70 14.24
CA GLY A 90 5.14 11.95 13.00
C GLY A 90 6.35 12.15 12.08
N PHE A 91 6.83 11.06 11.50
CA PHE A 91 7.80 11.06 10.40
C PHE A 91 7.07 10.67 9.11
N THR A 92 7.42 11.29 7.99
CA THR A 92 6.88 10.92 6.68
C THR A 92 7.88 11.21 5.58
N GLY A 93 8.04 10.27 4.64
CA GLY A 93 8.84 10.48 3.43
C GLY A 93 8.06 11.12 2.28
N THR A 94 6.72 11.23 2.38
CA THR A 94 5.85 11.74 1.31
C THR A 94 4.83 12.73 1.86
N PRO A 95 5.24 13.99 2.15
CA PRO A 95 4.31 15.04 2.53
C PRO A 95 3.48 15.44 1.30
N ILE A 96 2.36 14.79 1.04
CA ILE A 96 1.55 15.06 -0.18
C ILE A 96 0.98 16.50 -0.10
N GLU A 97 1.44 17.39 -0.99
CA GLU A 97 1.18 18.85 -0.96
C GLU A 97 -0.30 19.28 -1.04
N SER A 98 -1.17 18.55 -1.76
CA SER A 98 -2.61 18.85 -1.80
C SER A 98 -3.38 18.33 -0.59
N THR A 99 -2.75 17.45 0.19
CA THR A 99 -3.31 16.67 1.31
C THR A 99 -2.68 17.06 2.65
N ASP A 100 -1.72 17.99 2.64
CA ASP A 100 -0.90 18.46 3.77
C ASP A 100 -1.74 19.04 4.93
N ARG A 101 -3.00 19.45 4.66
CA ARG A 101 -3.93 19.88 5.72
C ARG A 101 -4.23 18.77 6.72
N SER A 102 -4.38 17.51 6.29
CA SER A 102 -4.75 16.42 7.20
C SER A 102 -3.59 15.99 8.10
N THR A 103 -2.35 15.96 7.60
CA THR A 103 -1.19 15.59 8.42
C THR A 103 -0.88 16.67 9.44
N ARG A 104 -0.91 17.96 9.06
CA ARG A 104 -0.73 19.07 10.01
C ARG A 104 -1.84 19.17 11.05
N GLN A 105 -3.09 18.85 10.69
CA GLN A 105 -4.17 18.75 11.67
C GLN A 105 -3.92 17.65 12.71
N VAL A 106 -3.22 16.58 12.34
CA VAL A 106 -2.94 15.45 13.24
C VAL A 106 -1.67 15.67 14.06
N PHE A 107 -0.61 16.23 13.48
CA PHE A 107 0.72 16.28 14.11
C PHE A 107 1.25 17.70 14.38
N GLY A 108 0.58 18.74 13.88
CA GLY A 108 1.04 20.11 13.97
C GLY A 108 1.96 20.50 12.81
N ASP A 109 2.66 21.61 12.97
CA ASP A 109 3.59 22.13 11.96
C ASP A 109 4.87 21.29 11.85
N TYR A 110 5.51 21.36 10.69
CA TYR A 110 6.81 20.72 10.48
C TYR A 110 7.86 21.30 11.44
N ILE A 111 8.53 20.41 12.17
CA ILE A 111 9.65 20.77 13.06
C ILE A 111 10.94 20.88 12.23
N ASP A 112 11.15 19.97 11.28
CA ASP A 112 12.28 19.95 10.36
C ASP A 112 11.89 19.23 9.06
N VAL A 113 12.58 19.56 7.96
CA VAL A 113 12.38 18.92 6.67
C VAL A 113 13.74 18.51 6.11
N TYR A 114 13.90 17.21 5.87
CA TYR A 114 15.05 16.62 5.21
C TYR A 114 14.59 15.95 3.92
N ASP A 115 14.78 16.63 2.80
CA ASP A 115 14.28 16.20 1.50
C ASP A 115 15.26 15.29 0.75
N LEU A 116 14.78 14.71 -0.35
CA LEU A 116 15.57 13.82 -1.20
C LEU A 116 16.77 14.55 -1.82
N THR A 117 16.66 15.85 -2.08
CA THR A 117 17.75 16.65 -2.66
C THR A 117 18.93 16.70 -1.69
N ARG A 118 18.66 17.07 -0.43
CA ARG A 118 19.66 17.13 0.64
C ARG A 118 20.27 15.75 0.91
N ALA A 119 19.43 14.72 0.91
CA ALA A 119 19.87 13.33 1.08
C ALA A 119 20.78 12.82 -0.04
N VAL A 120 20.68 13.38 -1.24
CA VAL A 120 21.59 13.06 -2.35
C VAL A 120 22.87 13.88 -2.24
N GLU A 121 22.78 15.16 -1.85
CA GLU A 121 23.92 16.07 -1.74
C GLU A 121 24.93 15.66 -0.66
N ASP A 122 24.44 15.20 0.48
CA ASP A 122 25.29 14.74 1.59
C ASP A 122 25.70 13.26 1.49
N GLY A 123 25.20 12.55 0.47
CA GLY A 123 25.53 11.15 0.19
C GLY A 123 24.79 10.13 1.07
N ALA A 124 23.75 10.53 1.81
CA ALA A 124 22.91 9.60 2.55
C ALA A 124 22.10 8.65 1.63
N THR A 125 21.76 9.09 0.42
CA THR A 125 21.02 8.32 -0.59
C THR A 125 21.68 8.36 -1.96
N VAL A 126 21.42 7.34 -2.77
CA VAL A 126 21.89 7.28 -4.16
C VAL A 126 20.93 8.03 -5.09
N ARG A 127 21.47 8.56 -6.20
CA ARG A 127 20.66 9.25 -7.23
C ARG A 127 19.71 8.30 -7.94
N ILE A 128 18.50 8.79 -8.19
CA ILE A 128 17.48 8.10 -8.96
C ILE A 128 17.49 8.65 -10.40
N PHE A 129 17.62 7.75 -11.37
CA PHE A 129 17.49 8.08 -12.79
C PHE A 129 16.14 7.55 -13.29
N TYR A 130 15.35 8.42 -13.90
CA TYR A 130 14.06 8.06 -14.48
C TYR A 130 14.18 7.89 -15.99
N GLU A 131 13.78 6.71 -16.48
CA GLU A 131 13.65 6.42 -17.91
C GLU A 131 12.20 6.04 -18.18
N SER A 132 11.47 6.88 -18.93
CA SER A 132 10.10 6.58 -19.31
C SER A 132 10.10 5.60 -20.49
N ARG A 133 9.47 4.44 -20.31
CA ARG A 133 9.22 3.47 -21.39
C ARG A 133 7.72 3.35 -21.63
N LEU A 134 7.26 3.93 -22.74
CA LEU A 134 5.86 3.90 -23.14
C LEU A 134 5.62 2.74 -24.10
N ALA A 135 5.00 1.66 -23.63
CA ALA A 135 4.30 0.74 -24.53
C ALA A 135 3.09 1.51 -25.09
N LYS A 136 3.09 1.82 -26.40
CA LYS A 136 1.98 2.56 -27.03
C LYS A 136 0.69 1.75 -26.86
N ILE A 137 -0.26 2.30 -26.10
CA ILE A 137 -1.58 1.73 -25.92
C ILE A 137 -2.53 2.48 -26.86
N SER A 138 -3.20 1.76 -27.75
CA SER A 138 -4.42 2.29 -28.38
C SER A 138 -5.54 2.13 -27.37
N LEU A 139 -5.70 3.11 -26.49
CA LEU A 139 -6.82 3.15 -25.55
C LEU A 139 -8.09 3.55 -26.33
N PRO A 140 -9.21 2.83 -26.16
CA PRO A 140 -10.52 3.37 -26.50
C PRO A 140 -10.73 4.70 -25.76
N ASP A 141 -11.40 5.67 -26.39
CA ASP A 141 -11.55 7.02 -25.81
C ASP A 141 -12.22 7.01 -24.42
N GLU A 142 -13.09 6.03 -24.13
CA GLU A 142 -13.71 5.87 -22.81
C GLU A 142 -12.70 5.48 -21.72
N ALA A 143 -11.61 4.79 -22.08
CA ALA A 143 -10.57 4.39 -21.15
C ALA A 143 -9.57 5.52 -20.85
N ARG A 144 -9.40 6.46 -21.79
CA ARG A 144 -8.63 7.69 -21.56
C ARG A 144 -9.32 8.58 -20.52
N ALA A 145 -10.63 8.80 -20.67
CA ALA A 145 -11.40 9.55 -19.69
C ALA A 145 -11.31 8.94 -18.27
N ALA A 146 -11.34 7.60 -18.17
CA ALA A 146 -11.20 6.90 -16.89
C ALA A 146 -9.81 7.03 -16.22
N ILE A 147 -8.76 7.39 -16.98
CA ILE A 147 -7.41 7.64 -16.45
C ILE A 147 -7.29 9.08 -15.96
N ASP A 148 -7.82 10.04 -16.72
CA ASP A 148 -7.76 11.47 -16.37
C ASP A 148 -8.54 11.76 -15.07
N ASP A 149 -9.68 11.08 -14.86
CA ASP A 149 -10.47 11.20 -13.62
C ASP A 149 -9.73 10.70 -12.36
N ARG A 150 -8.69 9.85 -12.47
CA ARG A 150 -7.84 9.45 -11.30
C ARG A 150 -7.06 10.63 -10.72
N VAL A 151 -6.86 11.70 -11.50
CA VAL A 151 -6.21 12.92 -11.02
C VAL A 151 -7.20 13.78 -10.23
N GLU A 152 -8.50 13.70 -10.53
CA GLU A 152 -9.56 14.46 -9.84
C GLU A 152 -10.19 13.71 -8.64
N ASP A 153 -10.31 12.38 -8.67
CA ASP A 153 -11.04 11.57 -7.66
C ASP A 153 -10.30 11.38 -6.29
N VAL A 154 -9.29 12.19 -5.97
CA VAL A 154 -8.68 12.20 -4.61
C VAL A 154 -9.56 12.96 -3.60
N THR A 155 -10.60 13.66 -4.07
CA THR A 155 -11.54 14.43 -3.25
C THR A 155 -12.71 13.59 -2.75
N GLU A 156 -12.58 13.15 -1.49
CA GLU A 156 -13.59 13.21 -0.43
C GLU A 156 -15.09 13.29 -0.83
N THR A 157 -15.72 12.13 -1.06
CA THR A 157 -17.04 11.78 -0.49
C THR A 157 -17.37 10.32 -0.81
N ALA A 158 -17.40 9.48 0.22
CA ALA A 158 -17.82 8.09 0.10
C ALA A 158 -19.36 8.01 0.13
N GLU A 159 -19.99 8.18 -1.03
CA GLU A 159 -21.33 7.63 -1.25
C GLU A 159 -21.21 6.14 -1.61
N PRO A 160 -22.17 5.28 -1.22
CA PRO A 160 -22.14 3.84 -1.51
C PRO A 160 -22.04 3.50 -3.01
N ASP A 161 -22.45 4.43 -3.88
CA ASP A 161 -22.33 4.30 -5.33
C ASP A 161 -20.91 4.61 -5.87
N ALA A 162 -20.07 5.31 -5.10
CA ALA A 162 -18.69 5.61 -5.49
C ALA A 162 -17.78 4.36 -5.44
N ALA A 163 -18.02 3.46 -4.49
CA ALA A 163 -17.21 2.25 -4.33
C ALA A 163 -17.43 1.25 -5.46
N GLU A 164 -18.68 1.01 -5.86
CA GLU A 164 -19.01 0.11 -6.99
C GLU A 164 -18.57 0.71 -8.34
N ARG A 165 -18.73 2.03 -8.51
CA ARG A 165 -18.17 2.73 -9.67
C ARG A 165 -16.66 2.62 -9.72
N ALA A 166 -15.96 2.81 -8.60
CA ALA A 166 -14.50 2.66 -8.53
C ALA A 166 -14.03 1.23 -8.84
N LYS A 167 -14.72 0.19 -8.34
CA LYS A 167 -14.42 -1.21 -8.66
C LYS A 167 -14.57 -1.50 -10.15
N THR A 168 -15.66 -1.04 -10.75
CA THR A 168 -15.94 -1.23 -12.19
C THR A 168 -14.89 -0.51 -13.04
N ARG A 169 -14.55 0.73 -12.69
CA ARG A 169 -13.47 1.50 -13.35
C ARG A 169 -12.12 0.80 -13.22
N TRP A 170 -11.80 0.32 -12.03
CA TRP A 170 -10.56 -0.42 -11.78
C TRP A 170 -10.47 -1.69 -12.62
N ALA A 171 -11.56 -2.47 -12.71
CA ALA A 171 -11.62 -3.67 -13.55
C ALA A 171 -11.41 -3.37 -15.04
N ARG A 172 -11.97 -2.25 -15.55
CA ARG A 172 -11.74 -1.81 -16.94
C ARG A 172 -10.29 -1.40 -17.19
N LEU A 173 -9.69 -0.65 -16.27
CA LEU A 173 -8.29 -0.26 -16.41
C LEU A 173 -7.37 -1.49 -16.32
N GLU A 174 -7.67 -2.42 -15.42
CA GLU A 174 -6.93 -3.67 -15.26
C GLU A 174 -7.00 -4.55 -16.51
N SER A 175 -8.17 -4.64 -17.17
CA SER A 175 -8.31 -5.42 -18.41
C SER A 175 -7.48 -4.84 -19.55
N ILE A 176 -7.35 -3.52 -19.63
CA ILE A 176 -6.55 -2.85 -20.66
C ILE A 176 -5.06 -2.95 -20.36
N VAL A 177 -4.65 -2.68 -19.12
CA VAL A 177 -3.25 -2.79 -18.70
C VAL A 177 -2.76 -4.24 -18.79
N GLY A 178 -3.62 -5.20 -18.47
CA GLY A 178 -3.37 -6.63 -18.50
C GLY A 178 -3.81 -7.33 -19.78
N ALA A 179 -3.95 -6.61 -20.90
CA ALA A 179 -4.22 -7.21 -22.20
C ALA A 179 -3.04 -8.08 -22.64
N GLY A 180 -3.31 -9.28 -23.16
CA GLY A 180 -2.30 -10.29 -23.46
C GLY A 180 -1.16 -9.79 -24.35
N GLU A 181 -1.49 -9.18 -25.50
CA GLU A 181 -0.50 -8.62 -26.44
C GLU A 181 0.38 -7.56 -25.79
N ARG A 182 -0.19 -6.73 -24.90
CA ARG A 182 0.57 -5.73 -24.16
C ARG A 182 1.52 -6.39 -23.17
N LEU A 183 1.09 -7.42 -22.46
CA LEU A 183 1.94 -8.15 -21.53
C LEU A 183 3.09 -8.85 -22.25
N ASP A 184 2.89 -9.33 -23.48
CA ASP A 184 3.96 -9.89 -24.30
C ASP A 184 5.03 -8.83 -24.65
N LEU A 185 4.58 -7.65 -25.11
CA LEU A 185 5.48 -6.53 -25.40
C LEU A 185 6.24 -6.05 -24.17
N VAL A 186 5.55 -5.93 -23.03
CA VAL A 186 6.16 -5.50 -21.76
C VAL A 186 7.13 -6.55 -21.22
N ALA A 187 6.81 -7.85 -21.34
CA ALA A 187 7.71 -8.93 -20.92
C ALA A 187 9.01 -8.91 -21.75
N ALA A 188 8.88 -8.77 -23.07
CA ALA A 188 10.04 -8.68 -23.97
C ALA A 188 10.92 -7.47 -23.63
N ASP A 189 10.31 -6.29 -23.46
CA ASP A 189 11.00 -5.06 -23.09
C ASP A 189 11.74 -5.18 -21.74
N ILE A 190 11.10 -5.75 -20.72
CA ILE A 190 11.70 -5.97 -19.40
C ILE A 190 12.93 -6.89 -19.52
N VAL A 191 12.81 -8.01 -20.24
CA VAL A 191 13.91 -8.98 -20.39
C VAL A 191 15.08 -8.35 -21.15
N GLU A 192 14.82 -7.71 -22.28
CA GLU A 192 15.83 -7.03 -23.09
C GLU A 192 16.55 -5.94 -22.29
N HIS A 193 15.78 -5.07 -21.64
CA HIS A 193 16.33 -3.99 -20.83
C HIS A 193 17.15 -4.51 -19.65
N TRP A 194 16.66 -5.55 -18.96
CA TRP A 194 17.38 -6.16 -17.84
C TRP A 194 18.72 -6.73 -18.28
N GLU A 195 18.77 -7.44 -19.41
CA GLU A 195 20.02 -8.01 -19.90
C GLU A 195 21.03 -6.96 -20.35
N ALA A 196 20.57 -5.95 -21.08
CA ALA A 196 21.41 -4.83 -21.50
C ALA A 196 22.02 -4.12 -20.27
N ARG A 197 21.22 -3.96 -19.21
CA ARG A 197 21.66 -3.31 -17.97
C ARG A 197 22.63 -4.20 -17.16
N ARG A 198 22.34 -5.50 -17.04
CA ARG A 198 23.18 -6.44 -16.29
C ARG A 198 24.56 -6.64 -16.91
N ALA A 199 24.72 -6.37 -18.21
CA ALA A 199 26.03 -6.39 -18.85
C ALA A 199 27.01 -5.38 -18.24
N ASN A 200 26.50 -4.28 -17.65
CA ASN A 200 27.32 -3.19 -17.15
C ASN A 200 27.11 -2.88 -15.65
N LEU A 201 26.06 -3.44 -15.04
CA LEU A 201 25.68 -3.14 -13.66
C LEU A 201 25.27 -4.42 -12.91
N LEU A 202 25.85 -4.64 -11.73
CA LEU A 202 25.39 -5.65 -10.79
C LEU A 202 24.18 -5.10 -10.02
N GLY A 203 23.14 -5.91 -9.84
CA GLY A 203 21.97 -5.48 -9.08
C GLY A 203 20.82 -6.48 -9.10
N LYS A 204 19.68 -6.03 -8.58
CA LYS A 204 18.38 -6.72 -8.62
C LYS A 204 17.37 -5.78 -9.28
N ALA A 205 16.31 -6.35 -9.84
CA ALA A 205 15.16 -5.60 -10.34
C ALA A 205 13.91 -5.97 -9.58
N MET A 206 12.97 -5.03 -9.48
CA MET A 206 11.63 -5.24 -8.97
C MET A 206 10.64 -4.71 -9.99
N VAL A 207 9.63 -5.51 -10.32
CA VAL A 207 8.53 -5.13 -11.20
C VAL A 207 7.27 -5.07 -10.38
N VAL A 208 6.58 -3.93 -10.41
CA VAL A 208 5.32 -3.72 -9.68
C VAL A 208 4.18 -3.72 -10.68
N GLY A 209 3.32 -4.74 -10.62
CA GLY A 209 2.13 -4.86 -11.45
C GLY A 209 0.88 -4.27 -10.80
N MET A 210 -0.10 -3.90 -11.62
CA MET A 210 -1.36 -3.31 -11.17
C MET A 210 -2.27 -4.31 -10.43
N SER A 211 -2.21 -5.59 -10.78
CA SER A 211 -3.03 -6.65 -10.18
C SER A 211 -2.22 -7.94 -10.01
N ARG A 212 -2.68 -8.83 -9.10
CA ARG A 212 -2.08 -10.16 -8.91
C ARG A 212 -2.11 -10.98 -10.20
N ARG A 213 -3.21 -10.91 -10.95
CA ARG A 213 -3.36 -11.56 -12.27
C ARG A 213 -2.26 -11.09 -13.23
N ILE A 214 -2.09 -9.78 -13.37
CA ILE A 214 -1.06 -9.20 -14.25
C ILE A 214 0.34 -9.65 -13.82
N CYS A 215 0.64 -9.68 -12.52
CA CYS A 215 1.94 -10.14 -12.04
C CYS A 215 2.23 -11.61 -12.39
N VAL A 216 1.24 -12.49 -12.22
CA VAL A 216 1.37 -13.92 -12.56
C VAL A 216 1.51 -14.10 -14.08
N GLU A 217 0.65 -13.47 -14.86
CA GLU A 217 0.67 -13.56 -16.32
C GLU A 217 1.96 -12.96 -16.93
N LEU A 218 2.50 -11.90 -16.34
CA LEU A 218 3.77 -11.32 -16.74
C LEU A 218 4.94 -12.24 -16.37
N TYR A 219 4.88 -12.87 -15.20
CA TYR A 219 5.87 -13.86 -14.78
C TYR A 219 5.92 -15.05 -15.75
N GLU A 220 4.77 -15.60 -16.13
CA GLU A 220 4.69 -16.72 -17.07
C GLU A 220 5.33 -16.36 -18.41
N ARG A 221 5.08 -15.15 -18.93
CA ARG A 221 5.70 -14.64 -20.17
C ARG A 221 7.21 -14.45 -20.04
N ILE A 222 7.68 -13.89 -18.93
CA ILE A 222 9.12 -13.76 -18.66
C ILE A 222 9.79 -15.13 -18.60
N VAL A 223 9.17 -16.11 -17.94
CA VAL A 223 9.68 -17.49 -17.87
C VAL A 223 9.65 -18.17 -19.24
N ALA A 224 8.63 -17.92 -20.06
CA ALA A 224 8.58 -18.44 -21.44
C ALA A 224 9.71 -17.87 -22.30
N LEU A 225 10.03 -16.58 -22.16
CA LEU A 225 11.18 -15.95 -22.82
C LEU A 225 12.51 -16.44 -22.24
N ARG A 226 12.56 -16.76 -20.94
CA ARG A 226 13.76 -17.16 -20.19
C ARG A 226 13.52 -18.35 -19.26
N PRO A 227 13.49 -19.57 -19.82
CA PRO A 227 13.30 -20.78 -19.03
C PRO A 227 14.41 -21.00 -17.99
N ASP A 228 15.62 -20.49 -18.24
CA ASP A 228 16.76 -20.60 -17.32
C ASP A 228 16.62 -19.76 -16.04
N TRP A 229 15.63 -18.86 -15.97
CA TRP A 229 15.36 -18.04 -14.78
C TRP A 229 14.37 -18.70 -13.83
N TYR A 230 13.65 -19.71 -14.28
CA TYR A 230 12.67 -20.44 -13.50
C TYR A 230 13.33 -21.48 -12.60
N ASP A 231 12.80 -21.61 -11.38
CA ASP A 231 13.05 -22.75 -10.51
C ASP A 231 11.77 -23.00 -9.68
N PRO A 232 11.31 -24.25 -9.52
CA PRO A 232 10.16 -24.56 -8.67
C PRO A 232 10.44 -24.30 -7.18
N ASP A 233 11.70 -24.35 -6.74
CA ASP A 233 12.10 -24.04 -5.37
C ASP A 233 11.99 -22.51 -5.15
N PRO A 234 11.20 -22.03 -4.18
CA PRO A 234 10.99 -20.61 -3.93
C PRO A 234 12.28 -19.86 -3.52
N THR A 235 13.29 -20.57 -3.02
CA THR A 235 14.59 -20.01 -2.62
C THR A 235 15.61 -19.97 -3.76
N LYS A 236 15.28 -20.56 -4.92
CA LYS A 236 16.13 -20.62 -6.11
C LYS A 236 15.50 -19.91 -7.29
N GLY A 237 16.18 -19.93 -8.43
CA GLY A 237 15.76 -19.21 -9.63
C GLY A 237 16.14 -17.73 -9.58
N ARG A 238 15.75 -16.99 -10.62
CA ARG A 238 16.12 -15.58 -10.83
C ARG A 238 14.93 -14.64 -10.88
N VAL A 239 13.73 -15.18 -11.04
CA VAL A 239 12.47 -14.42 -11.07
C VAL A 239 11.44 -15.09 -10.17
N LYS A 240 10.70 -14.30 -9.40
CA LYS A 240 9.63 -14.75 -8.49
C LYS A 240 8.51 -13.72 -8.43
N VAL A 241 7.30 -14.19 -8.17
CA VAL A 241 6.15 -13.35 -7.82
C VAL A 241 5.98 -13.36 -6.31
N VAL A 242 5.89 -12.18 -5.70
CA VAL A 242 5.57 -12.04 -4.27
C VAL A 242 4.18 -11.44 -4.17
N MET A 243 3.24 -12.21 -3.62
CA MET A 243 1.88 -11.74 -3.39
C MET A 243 1.23 -12.46 -2.20
N THR A 244 0.18 -11.85 -1.66
CA THR A 244 -0.71 -12.53 -0.72
C THR A 244 -1.73 -13.37 -1.49
N GLY A 245 -2.20 -14.44 -0.87
CA GLY A 245 -3.27 -15.25 -1.43
C GLY A 245 -4.02 -16.11 -0.42
N SER A 246 -4.99 -16.84 -0.94
CA SER A 246 -5.94 -17.67 -0.23
C SER A 246 -6.20 -18.98 -0.99
N ALA A 247 -6.79 -19.95 -0.31
CA ALA A 247 -7.17 -21.23 -0.94
C ALA A 247 -8.22 -21.08 -2.05
N ALA A 248 -8.94 -19.94 -2.10
CA ALA A 248 -9.92 -19.64 -3.14
C ALA A 248 -9.30 -19.00 -4.39
N ASP A 249 -8.00 -18.69 -4.39
CA ASP A 249 -7.35 -18.06 -5.54
C ASP A 249 -7.19 -19.06 -6.72
N PRO A 250 -7.16 -18.55 -7.97
CA PRO A 250 -7.05 -19.39 -9.16
C PRO A 250 -5.85 -20.34 -9.13
N PRO A 251 -5.92 -21.50 -9.82
CA PRO A 251 -4.83 -22.47 -9.87
C PRO A 251 -3.47 -21.88 -10.28
N ALA A 252 -3.47 -20.92 -11.22
CA ALA A 252 -2.26 -20.24 -11.68
C ALA A 252 -1.55 -19.44 -10.56
N PHE A 253 -2.25 -19.05 -9.50
CA PHE A 253 -1.68 -18.25 -8.41
C PHE A 253 -1.01 -19.14 -7.36
N GLN A 254 -1.49 -20.37 -7.21
CA GLN A 254 -1.07 -21.30 -6.16
C GLN A 254 0.45 -21.53 -6.11
N PRO A 255 1.19 -21.63 -7.24
CA PRO A 255 2.66 -21.78 -7.21
C PRO A 255 3.41 -20.62 -6.57
N HIS A 256 2.77 -19.46 -6.41
CA HIS A 256 3.36 -18.24 -5.86
C HIS A 256 2.90 -17.95 -4.42
N LEU A 257 2.05 -18.81 -3.85
CA LEU A 257 1.59 -18.69 -2.48
C LEU A 257 2.49 -19.51 -1.58
N HIS A 258 3.20 -18.81 -0.69
CA HIS A 258 4.15 -19.42 0.22
C HIS A 258 3.81 -19.12 1.67
N ASP A 259 4.15 -20.04 2.56
CA ASP A 259 3.98 -19.83 3.99
C ASP A 259 4.95 -18.77 4.53
N ARG A 260 4.71 -18.31 5.76
CA ARG A 260 5.55 -17.29 6.40
C ARG A 260 6.98 -17.76 6.65
N ALA A 261 7.21 -19.07 6.78
CA ALA A 261 8.54 -19.61 7.02
C ALA A 261 9.39 -19.50 5.74
N THR A 262 8.82 -19.87 4.61
CA THR A 262 9.44 -19.80 3.27
C THR A 262 9.73 -18.36 2.86
N LEU A 263 8.83 -17.42 3.14
CA LEU A 263 9.03 -16.00 2.79
C LEU A 263 10.12 -15.30 3.64
N ARG A 264 10.56 -15.91 4.74
CA ARG A 264 11.57 -15.35 5.66
C ARG A 264 12.96 -15.97 5.49
N ALA A 265 13.07 -17.06 4.74
CA ALA A 265 14.32 -17.74 4.41
C ALA A 265 15.07 -17.00 3.30
#